data_AF-A0A4U1C1A7-F1
#
_entry.id   AF-A0A4U1C1A7-F1
#
_cell.length_a   1.000
_cell.length_b   1.000
_cell.length_c   1.000
_cell.angle_alpha   90.00
_cell.angle_beta   90.00
_cell.angle_gamma   90.00
#
_symmetry.space_group_name_H-M   'P 1'
#
loop_
_entity.id
_entity.type
_entity.pdbx_description
1 polymer ?
#
loop_
_entity_poly.entity_id
_entity_poly.type
_entity_poly.pdbx_seq_one_letter_code
_entity_poly.pdbx_strand_id
1 'polypeptide(L)'
;MNTIYRSLLTRYQNYLLEFYQLIEDKEIITPNELAKSTMVKDFLENLPEFSDSFEIEFQIQTSIANLTSIWLAQFNEDGFSVRSYTLDGLDELEEWYFHYHDEIREYEGNLFTDGDWDLFLEEVAEIDTFGEKKVQASFVYNV
;
A
#
# COMPACT_ATOMS: atom_id res chain seq x y z
N MET A 1 -2.94 13.33 -21.35
CA MET A 1 -2.11 12.71 -20.31
C MET A 1 -0.69 13.24 -20.42
N ASN A 2 -0.19 13.84 -19.34
CA ASN A 2 1.16 14.41 -19.26
C ASN A 2 2.17 13.26 -19.23
N THR A 3 3.17 13.23 -20.11
CA THR A 3 4.19 12.17 -20.20
C THR A 3 4.95 11.95 -18.88
N ILE A 4 4.94 12.94 -18.00
CA ILE A 4 5.57 12.92 -16.68
C ILE A 4 4.76 12.07 -15.69
N TYR A 5 3.43 12.15 -15.74
CA TYR A 5 2.51 11.30 -14.95
C TYR A 5 2.83 9.83 -15.17
N ARG A 6 2.96 9.42 -16.44
CA ARG A 6 3.29 8.03 -16.83
C ARG A 6 4.65 7.57 -16.30
N SER A 7 5.64 8.46 -16.25
CA SER A 7 7.00 8.13 -15.77
C SER A 7 7.06 7.88 -14.27
N LEU A 8 6.26 8.61 -13.48
CA LEU A 8 6.18 8.43 -12.03
C LEU A 8 5.35 7.21 -11.69
N LEU A 9 4.26 7.00 -12.43
CA LEU A 9 3.46 5.78 -12.36
C LEU A 9 4.32 4.54 -12.53
N THR A 10 5.22 4.50 -13.52
CA THR A 10 6.15 3.38 -13.70
C THR A 10 7.15 3.22 -12.54
N ARG A 11 7.58 4.31 -11.89
CA ARG A 11 8.48 4.21 -10.73
C ARG A 11 7.77 3.59 -9.53
N TYR A 12 6.59 4.10 -9.18
CA TYR A 12 5.82 3.64 -8.03
C TYR A 12 5.09 2.32 -8.28
N GLN A 13 4.83 1.97 -9.54
CA GLN A 13 4.30 0.66 -9.95
C GLN A 13 5.18 -0.48 -9.41
N ASN A 14 6.51 -0.36 -9.50
CA ASN A 14 7.40 -1.41 -8.98
C ASN A 14 7.27 -1.58 -7.47
N TYR A 15 7.21 -0.48 -6.72
CA TYR A 15 6.98 -0.52 -5.27
C TYR A 15 5.62 -1.16 -4.95
N LEU A 16 4.55 -0.78 -5.63
CA LEU A 16 3.24 -1.38 -5.42
C LEU A 16 3.21 -2.87 -5.77
N LEU A 17 3.91 -3.29 -6.84
CA LEU A 17 4.04 -4.70 -7.21
C LEU A 17 4.86 -5.48 -6.17
N GLU A 18 5.94 -4.92 -5.63
CA GLU A 18 6.73 -5.54 -4.55
C GLU A 18 5.89 -5.74 -3.29
N PHE A 19 5.17 -4.70 -2.86
CA PHE A 19 4.30 -4.79 -1.69
C PHE A 19 3.14 -5.77 -1.92
N TYR A 20 2.53 -5.76 -3.11
CA TYR A 20 1.52 -6.74 -3.50
C TYR A 20 2.06 -8.18 -3.49
N GLN A 21 3.27 -8.40 -4.02
CA GLN A 21 3.91 -9.71 -4.01
C GLN A 21 4.16 -10.21 -2.58
N LEU A 22 4.57 -9.34 -1.65
CA LEU A 22 4.70 -9.73 -0.23
C LEU A 22 3.36 -10.15 0.39
N ILE A 23 2.25 -9.52 0.00
CA ILE A 23 0.91 -9.93 0.44
C ILE A 23 0.55 -11.31 -0.12
N GLU A 24 0.82 -11.55 -1.40
CA GLU A 24 0.61 -12.86 -2.04
C GLU A 24 1.45 -13.96 -1.38
N ASP A 25 2.74 -13.71 -1.17
CA ASP A 25 3.69 -14.68 -0.59
C ASP A 25 3.32 -15.08 0.84
N LYS A 26 2.62 -14.20 1.57
CA LYS A 26 2.13 -14.48 2.93
C LYS A 26 0.85 -15.30 2.96
N GLU A 27 0.18 -15.52 1.82
CA GLU A 27 -1.07 -16.28 1.71
C GLU A 27 -2.22 -15.73 2.61
N ILE A 28 -2.24 -14.42 2.88
CA ILE A 28 -3.20 -13.76 3.80
C ILE A 28 -4.45 -13.18 3.10
N ILE A 29 -4.59 -13.40 1.79
CA ILE A 29 -5.69 -12.89 0.98
C ILE A 29 -6.91 -13.78 1.18
N THR A 30 -7.98 -13.22 1.75
CA THR A 30 -9.21 -13.98 2.01
C THR A 30 -10.03 -14.17 0.73
N PRO A 31 -10.92 -15.19 0.67
CA PRO A 31 -11.79 -15.40 -0.50
C PRO A 31 -12.65 -14.19 -0.87
N ASN A 32 -13.03 -13.35 0.11
CA ASN A 32 -13.83 -12.15 -0.13
C ASN A 32 -13.03 -11.02 -0.79
N GLU A 33 -11.71 -10.99 -0.59
CA GLU A 33 -10.82 -9.97 -1.13
C GLU A 33 -10.11 -10.42 -2.41
N LEU A 34 -10.12 -11.73 -2.72
CA LEU A 34 -9.45 -12.31 -3.88
C LEU A 34 -9.81 -11.62 -5.21
N ALA A 35 -11.10 -11.33 -5.44
CA ALA A 35 -11.54 -10.69 -6.67
C ALA A 35 -10.94 -9.28 -6.84
N LYS A 36 -10.93 -8.47 -5.77
CA LYS A 36 -10.32 -7.13 -5.80
C LYS A 36 -8.81 -7.21 -5.94
N SER A 37 -8.17 -8.12 -5.20
CA SER A 37 -6.73 -8.39 -5.31
C SER A 37 -6.31 -8.70 -6.75
N THR A 38 -7.09 -9.52 -7.47
CA THR A 38 -6.81 -9.81 -8.88
C THR A 38 -6.98 -8.57 -9.76
N MET A 39 -8.04 -7.78 -9.59
CA MET A 39 -8.25 -6.54 -10.35
C MET A 39 -7.13 -5.53 -10.15
N VAL A 40 -6.67 -5.42 -8.90
CA VAL A 40 -5.52 -4.64 -8.48
C VAL A 40 -4.25 -5.09 -9.19
N LYS A 41 -3.96 -6.39 -9.17
CA LYS A 41 -2.78 -6.96 -9.82
C LYS A 41 -2.79 -6.67 -11.31
N ASP A 42 -3.92 -6.96 -11.96
CA ASP A 42 -4.12 -6.70 -13.39
C ASP A 42 -3.93 -5.21 -13.71
N PHE A 43 -4.42 -4.31 -12.86
CA PHE A 43 -4.21 -2.87 -13.02
C PHE A 43 -2.72 -2.52 -12.92
N LEU A 44 -2.03 -2.98 -11.88
CA LEU A 44 -0.62 -2.70 -11.67
C LEU A 44 0.25 -3.26 -12.79
N GLU A 45 -0.04 -4.44 -13.32
CA GLU A 45 0.75 -5.05 -14.41
C GLU A 45 0.54 -4.38 -15.76
N ASN A 46 -0.67 -3.86 -16.02
CA ASN A 46 -1.05 -3.36 -17.35
C ASN A 46 -1.06 -1.83 -17.48
N LEU A 47 -1.13 -1.10 -16.35
CA LEU A 47 -1.24 0.36 -16.27
C LEU A 47 -2.11 0.97 -17.37
N PRO A 48 -3.43 0.72 -17.37
CA PRO A 48 -4.30 1.22 -18.42
C PRO A 48 -4.30 2.76 -18.48
N GLU A 49 -4.68 3.33 -19.61
CA GLU A 49 -4.89 4.77 -19.73
C GLU A 49 -6.27 5.12 -19.19
N PHE A 50 -6.33 6.04 -18.22
CA PHE A 50 -7.59 6.50 -17.60
C PHE A 50 -7.75 8.01 -17.78
N SER A 51 -9.00 8.42 -18.00
CA SER A 51 -9.39 9.83 -18.11
C SER A 51 -10.12 10.37 -16.88
N ASP A 52 -10.45 9.50 -15.93
CA ASP A 52 -11.31 9.75 -14.77
C ASP A 52 -10.54 9.49 -13.46
N SER A 53 -11.14 9.87 -12.32
CA SER A 53 -10.60 9.61 -10.98
C SER A 53 -10.53 8.12 -10.70
N PHE A 54 -9.48 7.68 -10.01
CA PHE A 54 -9.31 6.29 -9.63
C PHE A 54 -8.64 6.17 -8.27
N GLU A 55 -8.91 5.09 -7.57
CA GLU A 55 -8.31 4.81 -6.27
C GLU A 55 -8.02 3.31 -6.16
N ILE A 56 -6.75 3.03 -5.90
CA ILE A 56 -6.22 1.71 -5.67
C ILE A 56 -5.54 1.72 -4.31
N GLU A 57 -5.91 0.79 -3.44
CA GLU A 57 -5.33 0.72 -2.09
C GLU A 57 -5.12 -0.73 -1.66
N PHE A 58 -4.00 -0.97 -0.99
CA PHE A 58 -3.66 -2.25 -0.38
C PHE A 58 -3.27 -2.01 1.06
N GLN A 59 -3.82 -2.84 1.94
CA GLN A 59 -3.53 -2.77 3.35
C GLN A 59 -3.21 -4.15 3.88
N ILE A 60 -2.18 -4.24 4.73
CA ILE A 60 -2.00 -5.34 5.67
C ILE A 60 -2.34 -4.81 7.05
N GLN A 61 -3.17 -5.55 7.77
CA GLN A 61 -3.46 -5.28 9.16
C GLN A 61 -3.08 -6.50 9.99
N THR A 62 -2.48 -6.21 11.15
CA THR A 62 -2.23 -7.21 12.16
C THR A 62 -2.82 -6.79 13.49
N SER A 63 -3.41 -7.74 14.22
CA SER A 63 -4.04 -7.46 15.51
C SER A 63 -3.58 -8.48 16.57
N ILE A 64 -3.10 -7.95 17.71
CA ILE A 64 -2.73 -8.71 18.91
C ILE A 64 -3.35 -8.01 20.12
N ALA A 65 -4.24 -8.70 20.84
CA ALA A 65 -5.03 -8.12 21.92
C ALA A 65 -5.74 -6.82 21.48
N ASN A 66 -5.37 -5.67 22.05
CA ASN A 66 -5.94 -4.35 21.71
C ASN A 66 -5.08 -3.54 20.72
N LEU A 67 -3.89 -4.05 20.37
CA LEU A 67 -2.97 -3.39 19.46
C LEU A 67 -3.25 -3.84 18.04
N THR A 68 -3.41 -2.88 17.14
CA THR A 68 -3.58 -3.12 15.71
C THR A 68 -2.55 -2.33 14.92
N SER A 69 -1.63 -3.01 14.23
CA SER A 69 -0.66 -2.38 13.34
C SER A 69 -1.15 -2.48 11.90
N ILE A 70 -1.01 -1.40 11.15
CA ILE A 70 -1.54 -1.23 9.80
C ILE A 70 -0.42 -0.73 8.90
N TRP A 71 -0.23 -1.39 7.77
CA TRP A 71 0.63 -0.96 6.67
C TRP A 71 -0.24 -0.78 5.44
N LEU A 72 -0.13 0.39 4.81
CA LEU A 72 -1.02 0.85 3.76
C LEU A 72 -0.20 1.41 2.61
N ALA A 73 -0.56 1.04 1.38
CA ALA A 73 -0.11 1.74 0.18
C ALA A 73 -1.33 2.12 -0.65
N GLN A 74 -1.35 3.35 -1.14
CA GLN A 74 -2.45 3.90 -1.93
C GLN A 74 -1.90 4.57 -3.18
N PHE A 75 -2.66 4.45 -4.27
CA PHE A 75 -2.37 5.08 -5.53
C PHE A 75 -3.65 5.61 -6.18
N ASN A 76 -3.69 6.90 -6.45
CA ASN A 76 -4.87 7.60 -6.99
C ASN A 76 -4.46 8.77 -7.90
N GLU A 77 -5.41 9.65 -8.26
CA GLU A 77 -5.12 10.85 -9.05
C GLU A 77 -4.20 11.86 -8.35
N ASP A 78 -4.27 11.97 -7.02
CA ASP A 78 -3.49 12.91 -6.23
C ASP A 78 -2.02 12.47 -6.14
N GLY A 79 -1.80 11.15 -6.13
CA GLY A 79 -0.50 10.55 -6.36
C GLY A 79 -0.33 9.23 -5.62
N PHE A 80 0.80 9.08 -4.92
CA PHE A 80 1.19 7.84 -4.26
C PHE A 80 1.41 8.06 -2.77
N SER A 81 0.76 7.24 -1.95
CA SER A 81 0.85 7.30 -0.49
C SER A 81 1.32 5.97 0.09
N VAL A 82 2.14 6.02 1.14
CA VAL A 82 2.42 4.87 1.99
C VAL A 82 2.31 5.31 3.44
N ARG A 83 1.76 4.44 4.27
CA ARG A 83 1.55 4.73 5.68
C ARG A 83 1.71 3.47 6.52
N SER A 84 2.33 3.60 7.69
CA SER A 84 2.43 2.56 8.71
C SER A 84 2.08 3.17 10.05
N TYR A 85 1.18 2.56 10.81
CA TYR A 85 0.77 3.09 12.11
C TYR A 85 0.19 1.99 13.00
N THR A 86 0.19 2.23 14.31
CA THR A 86 -0.41 1.32 15.29
C THR A 86 -1.58 1.99 16.02
N LEU A 87 -2.60 1.23 16.37
CA LEU A 87 -3.76 1.66 17.14
C LEU A 87 -3.81 0.90 18.46
N ASP A 88 -3.89 1.59 19.60
CA ASP A 88 -4.20 0.99 20.91
C ASP A 88 -5.66 1.30 21.29
N GLY A 89 -6.59 0.52 20.75
CA GLY A 89 -8.02 0.63 21.01
C GLY A 89 -8.74 1.85 20.39
N LEU A 90 -8.18 3.06 20.47
CA LEU A 90 -8.75 4.29 19.88
C LEU A 90 -7.70 5.33 19.45
N ASP A 91 -6.48 5.25 19.98
CA ASP A 91 -5.44 6.24 19.72
C ASP A 91 -4.42 5.71 18.72
N GLU A 92 -4.03 6.57 17.78
CA GLU A 92 -2.94 6.32 16.85
C GLU A 92 -1.59 6.56 17.54
N LEU A 93 -0.71 5.57 17.42
CA LEU A 93 0.62 5.51 17.99
C LEU A 93 1.60 5.15 16.88
N GLU A 94 2.76 5.83 16.89
CA GLU A 94 3.90 5.53 16.01
C GLU A 94 3.53 5.53 14.52
N GLU A 95 3.26 6.73 13.98
CA GLU A 95 2.94 6.92 12.56
C GLU A 95 4.20 7.17 11.72
N TRP A 96 4.31 6.39 10.64
CA TRP A 96 5.13 6.68 9.49
C TRP A 96 4.23 6.96 8.28
N TYR A 97 4.50 8.06 7.58
CA TYR A 97 3.71 8.50 6.44
C TYR A 97 4.60 9.13 5.38
N PHE A 98 4.25 8.81 4.14
CA PHE A 98 4.80 9.38 2.94
C PHE A 98 3.70 9.58 1.90
N HIS A 99 3.70 10.74 1.25
CA HIS A 99 2.87 10.99 0.09
C HIS A 99 3.63 11.78 -0.97
N TYR A 100 3.53 11.34 -2.21
CA TYR A 100 3.98 12.07 -3.38
C TYR A 100 2.79 12.68 -4.09
N HIS A 101 2.73 14.01 -4.12
CA HIS A 101 1.71 14.77 -4.82
C HIS A 101 2.12 14.94 -6.30
N ASP A 102 1.36 14.37 -7.24
CA ASP A 102 1.72 14.46 -8.66
C ASP A 102 1.53 15.88 -9.23
N GLU A 103 0.47 16.58 -8.82
CA GLU A 103 0.12 17.91 -9.35
C GLU A 103 1.26 18.92 -9.13
N ILE A 104 1.78 18.96 -7.91
CA ILE A 104 2.83 19.89 -7.49
C ILE A 104 4.24 19.28 -7.59
N ARG A 105 4.33 17.95 -7.75
CA ARG A 105 5.57 17.17 -7.80
C ARG A 105 6.41 17.29 -6.54
N GLU A 106 5.76 17.34 -5.40
CA GLU A 106 6.41 17.45 -4.09
C GLU A 106 6.09 16.26 -3.22
N TYR A 107 6.94 16.05 -2.22
CA TYR A 107 6.77 15.02 -1.22
C TYR A 107 6.27 15.63 0.08
N GLU A 108 5.34 14.95 0.72
CA GLU A 108 4.86 15.22 2.07
C GLU A 108 5.16 14.01 2.95
N GLY A 109 5.61 14.24 4.18
CA GLY A 109 5.88 13.17 5.14
C GLY A 109 7.27 13.24 5.77
N ASN A 110 7.59 12.18 6.52
CA ASN A 110 8.69 12.23 7.48
C ASN A 110 10.08 11.97 6.87
N LEU A 111 10.20 11.28 5.73
CA LEU A 111 11.43 11.14 4.91
C LEU A 111 11.13 10.21 3.71
N PHE A 112 11.66 10.50 2.51
CA PHE A 112 11.53 9.62 1.34
C PHE A 112 12.86 9.46 0.60
N THR A 113 13.62 8.47 1.04
CA THR A 113 14.71 7.90 0.28
C THR A 113 14.35 6.47 -0.12
N ASP A 114 14.96 5.94 -1.18
CA ASP A 114 14.72 4.54 -1.60
C ASP A 114 15.01 3.54 -0.45
N GLY A 115 15.91 3.88 0.49
CA GLY A 115 16.18 3.06 1.68
C GLY A 115 15.05 3.07 2.72
N ASP A 116 14.18 4.08 2.73
CA ASP A 116 13.00 4.10 3.61
C ASP A 116 11.90 3.14 3.10
N TRP A 117 11.82 2.94 1.78
CA TRP A 117 10.94 1.94 1.16
C TRP A 117 11.40 0.51 1.48
N ASP A 118 12.71 0.25 1.40
CA ASP A 118 13.27 -1.05 1.79
C ASP A 118 12.94 -1.38 3.26
N LEU A 119 13.07 -0.41 4.17
CA LEU A 119 12.70 -0.60 5.58
C LEU A 119 11.21 -0.91 5.76
N PHE A 120 10.33 -0.22 5.03
CA PHE A 120 8.89 -0.51 5.05
C PHE A 120 8.59 -1.95 4.59
N LEU A 121 9.24 -2.39 3.51
CA LEU A 121 9.09 -3.77 3.03
C LEU A 121 9.68 -4.79 3.99
N GLU A 122 10.78 -4.48 4.67
CA GLU A 122 11.36 -5.32 5.73
C GLU A 122 10.37 -5.49 6.89
N GLU A 123 9.76 -4.41 7.39
CA GLU A 123 8.73 -4.48 8.44
C GLU A 123 7.56 -5.39 8.04
N VAL A 124 7.09 -5.23 6.80
CA VAL A 124 6.02 -6.07 6.25
C VAL A 124 6.49 -7.52 6.15
N ALA A 125 7.68 -7.77 5.62
CA ALA A 125 8.24 -9.10 5.47
C ALA A 125 8.36 -9.83 6.81
N GLU A 126 8.72 -9.12 7.89
CA GLU A 126 8.81 -9.63 9.26
C GLU A 126 7.47 -9.97 9.92
N ILE A 127 6.33 -9.62 9.30
CA ILE A 127 5.00 -10.00 9.81
C ILE A 127 4.89 -11.53 9.84
N ASP A 128 5.00 -12.11 11.03
CA ASP A 128 4.70 -13.52 11.29
C ASP A 128 3.19 -13.77 11.15
N THR A 129 2.83 -14.76 10.33
CA THR A 129 1.46 -15.22 10.12
C THR A 129 1.09 -16.40 11.02
N PHE A 130 2.03 -16.91 11.81
CA PHE A 130 1.83 -17.98 12.77
C PHE A 130 1.58 -17.43 14.19
N GLY A 131 0.75 -18.15 14.98
CA GLY A 131 0.51 -17.83 16.40
C GLY A 131 -0.85 -17.17 16.70
N GLU A 132 -0.92 -16.38 17.78
CA GLU A 132 -2.15 -15.71 18.25
C GLU A 132 -2.49 -14.41 17.49
N LYS A 133 -1.56 -13.94 16.65
CA LYS A 133 -1.69 -12.73 15.83
C LYS A 133 -2.68 -12.98 14.70
N LYS A 134 -3.70 -12.13 14.57
CA LYS A 134 -4.57 -12.12 13.38
C LYS A 134 -3.93 -11.25 12.32
N VAL A 135 -3.72 -11.78 11.12
CA VAL A 135 -3.22 -11.03 9.96
C VAL A 135 -4.30 -11.05 8.88
N GLN A 136 -4.57 -9.89 8.29
CA GLN A 136 -5.53 -9.76 7.19
C GLN A 136 -5.00 -8.78 6.14
N ALA A 137 -5.31 -9.05 4.88
CA ALA A 137 -5.13 -8.09 3.79
C ALA A 137 -6.49 -7.57 3.31
N SER A 138 -6.55 -6.29 2.94
CA SER A 138 -7.73 -5.66 2.34
C SER A 138 -7.34 -4.77 1.16
N PHE A 139 -8.25 -4.68 0.19
CA PHE A 139 -8.04 -4.01 -1.07
C PHE A 139 -9.19 -3.04 -1.39
N VAL A 140 -8.83 -1.88 -1.93
CA VAL A 140 -9.74 -0.93 -2.58
C VAL A 140 -9.41 -0.90 -4.07
N TYR A 141 -10.46 -0.98 -4.88
CA TYR A 141 -10.36 -0.88 -6.34
C TYR A 141 -11.55 -0.07 -6.85
N ASN A 142 -11.32 1.21 -7.12
CA ASN A 142 -12.27 2.14 -7.70
C ASN A 142 -11.66 2.70 -8.98
N VAL A 143 -12.09 2.20 -10.14
CA VAL A 143 -11.63 2.62 -11.47
C VAL A 143 -12.82 2.73 -12.40
#